data_AF-A0A5S9MC14-F1
#
_entry.id   AF-A0A5S9MC14-F1
#
_cell.length_a   1.000
_cell.length_b   1.000
_cell.length_c   1.000
_cell.angle_alpha   90.00
_cell.angle_beta   90.00
_cell.angle_gamma   90.00
#
_symmetry.space_group_name_H-M   'P 1'
#
loop_
_entity.id
_entity.type
_entity.pdbx_description
1 polymer ?
#
loop_
_entity_poly.entity_id
_entity_poly.type
_entity_poly.pdbx_seq_one_letter_code
_entity_poly.pdbx_strand_id
1 'polypeptide(L)'
;MKRTSDSGLEPLIKEEPIKEVTSKGKHVTITFGASAQLSDSIDHTLLIEGLLLTAKDFGFTDVTIQYEGTDQVGPYELNEPIEVPALPNPVVIKDR
;
A
#
# COMPACT_ATOMS: atom_id res chain seq x y z
N MET A 1 25.41 2.71 -0.10
CA MET A 1 25.37 3.52 -1.34
C MET A 1 23.93 3.95 -1.56
N LYS A 2 23.60 5.23 -1.37
CA LYS A 2 22.26 5.77 -1.64
C LYS A 2 22.14 5.97 -3.14
N ARG A 3 21.37 5.11 -3.83
CA ARG A 3 21.08 5.29 -5.26
C ARG A 3 20.13 6.46 -5.38
N THR A 4 20.64 7.64 -5.70
CA THR A 4 19.82 8.74 -6.19
C THR A 4 19.28 8.33 -7.55
N SER A 5 18.00 7.98 -7.62
CA SER A 5 17.27 7.76 -8.87
C SER A 5 17.23 9.08 -9.64
N ASP A 6 17.91 9.13 -10.77
CA ASP A 6 18.03 10.27 -11.69
C ASP A 6 16.71 10.62 -12.43
N SER A 7 15.58 10.15 -11.91
CA SER A 7 14.23 10.28 -12.50
C SER A 7 13.37 11.37 -11.84
N GLY A 8 13.86 12.01 -10.78
CA GLY A 8 13.06 12.95 -9.97
C GLY A 8 11.94 12.27 -9.15
N LEU A 9 11.97 10.94 -9.06
CA LEU A 9 11.02 10.14 -8.30
C LEU A 9 11.71 9.50 -7.10
N GLU A 10 11.03 9.53 -5.96
CA GLU A 10 11.41 8.77 -4.77
C GLU A 10 10.68 7.43 -4.75
N PRO A 11 11.32 6.34 -4.30
CA PRO A 11 10.66 5.07 -4.12
C PRO A 11 9.61 5.16 -3.00
N LEU A 12 8.43 4.61 -3.26
CA LEU A 12 7.34 4.51 -2.27
C LEU A 12 7.69 3.57 -1.12
N ILE A 13 8.39 2.48 -1.41
CA ILE A 13 8.96 1.58 -0.41
C ILE A 13 10.42 1.99 -0.25
N LYS A 14 10.73 2.68 0.84
CA LYS A 14 12.07 3.23 1.11
C LYS A 14 12.91 2.17 1.82
N GLU A 15 12.57 1.89 3.07
CA GLU A 15 13.30 0.94 3.93
C GLU A 15 12.35 0.10 4.80
N GLU A 16 11.04 0.17 4.56
CA GLU A 16 10.03 -0.55 5.31
C GLU A 16 10.20 -2.06 5.09
N PRO A 17 10.57 -2.83 6.12
CA PRO A 17 10.88 -4.24 5.98
C PRO A 17 9.57 -5.02 5.80
N ILE A 18 9.24 -5.36 4.55
CA ILE A 18 8.24 -6.38 4.26
C ILE A 18 8.81 -7.72 4.72
N LYS A 19 8.11 -8.35 5.67
CA LYS A 19 8.49 -9.65 6.23
C LYS A 19 8.06 -10.79 5.31
N GLU A 20 6.83 -10.71 4.80
CA GLU A 20 6.23 -11.78 4.01
C GLU A 20 5.13 -11.23 3.09
N VAL A 21 4.95 -11.89 1.94
CA VAL A 21 3.80 -11.68 1.06
C VAL A 21 3.22 -13.04 0.71
N THR A 22 1.95 -13.26 1.03
CA THR A 22 1.22 -14.49 0.69
C THR A 22 -0.02 -14.17 -0.13
N SER A 23 -0.52 -15.13 -0.89
CA SER A 23 -1.76 -14.96 -1.65
C SER A 23 -2.64 -16.19 -1.55
N LYS A 24 -3.95 -15.96 -1.59
CA LYS A 24 -4.97 -17.02 -1.61
C LYS A 24 -6.10 -16.60 -2.53
N GLY A 25 -6.18 -17.21 -3.70
CA GLY A 25 -7.17 -16.83 -4.71
C GLY A 25 -6.91 -15.40 -5.20
N LYS A 26 -7.89 -14.51 -5.02
CA LYS A 26 -7.81 -13.09 -5.39
C LYS A 26 -7.44 -12.15 -4.23
N HIS A 27 -7.09 -12.72 -3.08
CA HIS A 27 -6.60 -11.98 -1.93
C HIS A 27 -5.07 -12.06 -1.81
N VAL A 28 -4.44 -10.95 -1.46
CA VAL A 28 -3.02 -10.89 -1.08
C VAL A 28 -2.87 -10.33 0.34
N THR A 29 -2.01 -10.96 1.13
CA THR A 29 -1.65 -10.51 2.47
C THR A 29 -0.19 -10.07 2.46
N ILE A 30 0.06 -8.82 2.84
CA ILE A 30 1.39 -8.21 2.93
C ILE A 30 1.68 -7.97 4.41
N THR A 31 2.68 -8.65 4.95
CA THR A 31 3.04 -8.57 6.36
C THR A 31 4.30 -7.73 6.52
N PHE A 32 4.19 -6.63 7.28
CA PHE A 32 5.33 -5.80 7.65
C PHE A 32 6.02 -6.35 8.90
N GLY A 33 7.35 -6.25 8.95
CA GLY A 33 8.15 -6.63 10.11
C GLY A 33 7.96 -5.65 11.28
N ALA A 34 8.28 -6.11 12.49
CA ALA A 34 8.16 -5.30 13.71
C ALA A 34 9.04 -4.03 13.71
N SER A 35 10.09 -4.00 12.89
CA SER A 35 10.95 -2.82 12.72
C SER A 35 10.45 -1.84 11.65
N ALA A 36 9.37 -2.16 10.93
CA ALA A 36 8.67 -1.17 10.13
C ALA A 36 8.11 -0.07 11.04
N GLN A 37 8.04 1.16 10.53
CA GLN A 37 7.55 2.32 11.27
C GLN A 37 6.39 2.97 10.51
N LEU A 38 5.40 2.15 10.12
CA LEU A 38 4.21 2.68 9.45
C LEU A 38 3.47 3.61 10.41
N SER A 39 3.01 4.73 9.88
CA SER A 39 2.40 5.83 10.61
C SER A 39 1.41 6.57 9.73
N ASP A 40 0.47 7.28 10.34
CA ASP A 40 -0.47 8.14 9.63
C ASP A 40 0.26 9.36 9.03
N SER A 41 0.76 9.18 7.81
CA SER A 41 1.52 10.17 7.06
C SER A 41 1.25 10.05 5.57
N ILE A 42 1.53 11.12 4.82
CA ILE A 42 1.35 11.15 3.37
C ILE A 42 2.24 10.11 2.68
N ASP A 43 3.51 10.00 3.09
CA ASP A 43 4.46 9.02 2.52
C ASP A 43 3.94 7.59 2.67
N HIS A 44 3.45 7.20 3.85
CA HIS A 44 2.91 5.86 4.07
C HIS A 44 1.53 5.65 3.43
N THR A 45 0.73 6.70 3.30
CA THR A 45 -0.53 6.64 2.54
C THR A 45 -0.24 6.32 1.07
N LEU A 46 0.74 7.00 0.47
CA LEU A 46 1.18 6.76 -0.91
C LEU A 46 1.81 5.37 -1.06
N LEU A 47 2.51 4.87 -0.04
CA LEU A 47 3.02 3.49 -0.01
C LEU A 47 1.86 2.49 -0.13
N ILE A 48 0.82 2.64 0.70
CA ILE A 48 -0.36 1.75 0.64
C ILE A 48 -1.03 1.85 -0.73
N GLU A 49 -1.25 3.05 -1.25
CA GLU A 49 -1.86 3.26 -2.57
C GLU A 49 -1.04 2.61 -3.70
N GLY A 50 0.28 2.72 -3.63
CA GLY A 50 1.18 2.04 -4.56
C GLY A 50 1.05 0.52 -4.51
N LEU A 51 0.92 -0.06 -3.30
CA LEU A 51 0.69 -1.49 -3.13
C LEU A 51 -0.68 -1.92 -3.66
N LEU A 52 -1.74 -1.16 -3.39
CA LEU A 52 -3.09 -1.44 -3.90
C LEU A 52 -3.12 -1.36 -5.43
N LEU A 53 -2.51 -0.34 -6.02
CA LEU A 53 -2.40 -0.20 -7.47
C LEU A 53 -1.60 -1.34 -8.08
N THR A 54 -0.51 -1.75 -7.44
CA THR A 54 0.27 -2.91 -7.88
C THR A 54 -0.58 -4.18 -7.79
N ALA A 55 -1.27 -4.44 -6.67
CA ALA A 55 -2.11 -5.63 -6.50
C ALA A 55 -3.20 -5.73 -7.59
N LYS A 56 -3.75 -4.58 -7.99
CA LYS A 56 -4.66 -4.49 -9.13
C LYS A 56 -4.07 -5.02 -10.43
N ASP A 57 -2.87 -4.59 -10.77
CA ASP A 57 -2.20 -4.97 -12.02
C ASP A 57 -1.92 -6.48 -12.09
N PHE A 58 -1.82 -7.14 -10.92
CA PHE A 58 -1.70 -8.59 -10.80
C PHE A 58 -3.05 -9.32 -10.71
N GLY A 59 -4.18 -8.61 -10.75
CA GLY A 59 -5.53 -9.19 -10.78
C GLY A 59 -6.14 -9.54 -9.42
N PHE A 60 -5.55 -9.05 -8.32
CA PHE A 60 -6.13 -9.18 -6.98
C PHE A 60 -7.29 -8.19 -6.77
N THR A 61 -8.25 -8.56 -5.93
CA THR A 61 -9.44 -7.76 -5.62
C THR A 61 -9.34 -7.04 -4.27
N ASP A 62 -8.51 -7.58 -3.39
CA ASP A 62 -8.40 -7.12 -2.02
C ASP A 62 -7.04 -7.47 -1.42
N VAL A 63 -6.56 -6.59 -0.55
CA VAL A 63 -5.24 -6.65 0.09
C VAL A 63 -5.42 -6.51 1.59
N THR A 64 -4.86 -7.42 2.39
CA THR A 64 -4.68 -7.17 3.83
C THR A 64 -3.25 -6.69 4.07
N ILE A 65 -3.10 -5.52 4.70
CA ILE A 65 -1.82 -5.05 5.21
C ILE A 65 -1.73 -5.41 6.69
N GLN A 66 -0.86 -6.36 7.02
CA GLN A 66 -0.64 -6.80 8.39
C GLN A 66 0.50 -6.04 9.04
N TYR A 67 0.20 -5.33 10.13
CA TYR A 67 1.16 -4.58 10.91
C TYR A 67 0.65 -4.33 12.33
N GLU A 68 1.51 -4.53 13.32
CA GLU A 68 1.16 -4.45 14.75
C GLU A 68 1.40 -3.05 15.35
N GLY A 69 2.07 -2.14 14.63
CA GLY A 69 2.49 -0.85 15.19
C GLY A 69 1.46 0.28 15.08
N THR A 70 0.45 0.13 14.22
CA THR A 70 -0.69 1.05 14.09
C THR A 70 -1.86 0.30 13.44
N ASP A 71 -3.08 0.71 13.76
CA ASP A 71 -4.31 0.15 13.18
C ASP A 71 -4.75 0.93 11.92
N GLN A 72 -4.17 2.10 11.64
CA GLN A 72 -4.59 2.96 10.55
C GLN A 72 -3.41 3.74 9.93
N VAL A 73 -3.48 3.95 8.62
CA VAL A 73 -2.61 4.85 7.84
C VAL A 73 -3.48 5.60 6.84
N GLY A 74 -3.58 6.93 6.97
CA GLY A 74 -4.47 7.73 6.14
C GLY A 74 -5.93 7.25 6.25
N PRO A 75 -6.63 7.00 5.13
CA PRO A 75 -7.99 6.46 5.14
C PRO A 75 -8.05 4.93 5.26
N TYR A 76 -6.92 4.24 5.38
CA TYR A 76 -6.86 2.77 5.33
C TYR A 76 -6.75 2.18 6.73
N GLU A 77 -7.74 1.36 7.09
CA GLU A 77 -7.69 0.49 8.27
C GLU A 77 -6.79 -0.71 7.97
N LEU A 78 -5.76 -0.92 8.79
CA LEU A 78 -4.83 -2.03 8.68
C LEU A 78 -5.40 -3.29 9.35
N ASN A 79 -4.81 -4.43 9.06
CA ASN A 79 -5.23 -5.75 9.55
C ASN A 79 -6.64 -6.18 9.11
N GLU A 80 -7.33 -5.36 8.32
CA GLU A 80 -8.58 -5.67 7.62
C GLU A 80 -8.38 -5.73 6.09
N PRO A 81 -9.25 -6.42 5.35
CA PRO A 81 -9.20 -6.44 3.89
C PRO A 81 -9.53 -5.05 3.31
N ILE A 82 -8.58 -4.50 2.55
CA ILE A 82 -8.75 -3.25 1.79
C ILE A 82 -9.10 -3.60 0.34
N GLU A 83 -10.23 -3.09 -0.15
CA GLU A 83 -10.59 -3.28 -1.56
C GLU A 83 -9.61 -2.54 -2.48
N VAL A 84 -9.18 -3.25 -3.52
CA VAL A 84 -8.33 -2.67 -4.56
C VAL A 84 -9.17 -1.68 -5.38
N PRO A 85 -8.67 -0.45 -5.64
CA PRO A 85 -9.44 0.55 -6.34
C PRO A 85 -9.74 0.14 -7.79
N ALA A 86 -11.00 0.30 -8.20
CA ALA A 86 -11.45 0.00 -9.56
C ALA A 86 -10.68 0.83 -10.63
N LEU A 87 -10.20 2.02 -10.28
CA LEU A 87 -9.41 2.92 -11.13
C LEU A 87 -8.23 3.52 -10.35
N PRO A 88 -7.05 3.76 -10.96
CA PRO A 88 -5.86 4.27 -10.26
C PRO A 88 -6.06 5.64 -9.60
N ASN A 89 -6.88 6.50 -10.20
CA ASN A 89 -7.24 7.81 -9.66
C ASN A 89 -8.65 8.17 -10.15
N PRO A 90 -9.71 7.72 -9.47
CA PRO A 90 -11.08 8.00 -9.89
C PRO A 90 -11.41 9.47 -9.67
N VAL A 91 -11.84 10.17 -10.72
CA VAL A 91 -12.35 11.54 -10.63
C VAL A 91 -13.87 11.50 -10.62
N VAL A 92 -14.50 11.98 -9.54
CA VAL A 92 -15.96 12.15 -9.50
C VAL A 92 -16.33 13.38 -10.32
N ILE A 93 -16.95 13.16 -11.48
CA ILE A 93 -17.53 14.25 -12.27
C ILE A 93 -18.82 14.67 -11.57
N LYS A 94 -18.88 15.89 -11.03
CA LYS A 94 -20.14 16.48 -10.55
C LYS A 94 -20.93 16.94 -11.77
N ASP A 95 -22.14 16.41 -11.94
CA ASP A 95 -23.09 16.96 -12.91
C ASP A 95 -23.36 18.44 -12.55
N ARG A 96 -23.31 19.30 -13.57
CA ARG A 96 -23.49 20.75 -13.45
C ARG A 96 -24.96 21.13 -13.33
#